data_AF-A0A9D7NR53-F1
#
_entry.id   AF-A0A9D7NR53-F1
#
_cell.length_a   1.000
_cell.length_b   1.000
_cell.length_c   1.000
_cell.angle_alpha   90.00
_cell.angle_beta   90.00
_cell.angle_gamma   90.00
#
_symmetry.space_group_name_H-M   'P 1'
#
loop_
_entity.id
_entity.type
_entity.pdbx_description
1 polymer ?
#
loop_
_entity_poly.entity_id
_entity_poly.type
_entity_poly.pdbx_seq_one_letter_code
_entity_poly.pdbx_strand_id
1 'polypeptide(L)'
;MMGMCWYGRMEQLAAGKAMVRTDKGPRDPLLGAPVRGRKAGGGIKWGTMEYNAAIAHGAVEIVRERTRDTCDPVESLYCPHCLIPSPTSVCAACRGRCQRIETSRATELMLNELACQGVCARLTLT
;
A
#
# COMPACT_ATOMS: atom_id res chain seq x y z
N MET A 1 43.07 -22.28 30.26
CA MET A 1 43.75 -21.05 30.72
C MET A 1 42.66 -20.06 31.09
N MET A 2 42.57 -19.69 32.38
CA MET A 2 41.65 -18.67 32.86
C MET A 2 42.45 -17.36 32.95
N GLY A 3 41.97 -16.31 32.29
CA GLY A 3 42.64 -15.01 32.26
C GLY A 3 41.60 -13.90 32.31
N MET A 4 41.96 -12.78 32.94
CA MET A 4 41.10 -11.61 33.00
C MET A 4 41.14 -10.89 31.65
N CYS A 5 39.98 -10.78 31.00
CA CYS A 5 39.80 -10.03 29.77
C CYS A 5 38.76 -8.94 29.98
N TRP A 6 39.04 -7.74 29.45
CA TRP A 6 38.10 -6.64 29.46
C TRP A 6 37.14 -6.73 28.27
N TYR A 7 35.84 -6.59 28.52
CA TYR A 7 34.80 -6.58 27.49
C TYR A 7 34.09 -5.23 27.47
N GLY A 8 34.09 -4.57 26.31
CA GLY A 8 33.31 -3.36 26.08
C GLY A 8 31.87 -3.68 25.68
N ARG A 9 30.90 -2.95 26.24
CA ARG A 9 29.48 -3.07 25.85
C ARG A 9 29.22 -2.32 24.54
N MET A 10 28.54 -2.96 23.59
CA MET A 10 28.08 -2.31 22.36
C MET A 10 26.74 -1.58 22.58
N GLU A 11 26.55 -0.47 21.86
CA GLU A 11 25.35 0.38 21.95
C GLU A 11 24.11 -0.24 21.28
N GLN A 12 24.32 -1.12 20.30
CA GLN A 12 23.26 -1.70 19.48
C GLN A 12 22.62 -2.91 20.17
N LEU A 13 21.68 -2.64 21.07
CA LEU A 13 20.96 -3.68 21.83
C LEU A 13 19.71 -4.15 21.08
N ALA A 14 19.38 -5.44 21.22
CA ALA A 14 18.16 -6.03 20.66
C ALA A 14 16.89 -5.35 21.17
N ALA A 15 16.88 -4.93 22.45
CA ALA A 15 15.75 -4.23 23.07
C ALA A 15 15.39 -2.93 22.33
N GLY A 16 16.36 -2.23 21.73
CA GLY A 16 16.10 -1.02 20.93
C GLY A 16 15.68 -1.30 19.49
N LYS A 17 15.73 -2.57 19.05
CA LYS A 17 15.46 -3.01 17.67
C LYS A 17 14.14 -3.75 17.50
N ALA A 18 13.51 -4.19 18.59
CA ALA A 18 12.18 -4.81 18.54
C ALA A 18 11.16 -3.84 17.93
N MET A 19 10.43 -4.31 16.93
CA MET A 19 9.41 -3.55 16.23
C MET A 19 8.27 -4.48 15.87
N VAL A 20 7.08 -4.15 16.36
CA VAL A 20 5.85 -4.88 16.09
C VAL A 20 4.80 -3.86 15.68
N ARG A 21 4.05 -4.17 14.64
CA ARG A 21 2.88 -3.42 14.22
C ARG A 21 1.72 -4.39 14.11
N THR A 22 0.65 -4.11 14.84
CA THR A 22 -0.65 -4.77 14.68
C THR A 22 -1.44 -4.07 13.58
N ASP A 23 -2.47 -4.72 13.02
CA ASP A 23 -3.20 -4.27 11.80
C ASP A 23 -3.77 -2.84 11.88
N LYS A 24 -4.00 -2.33 13.09
CA LYS A 24 -4.48 -0.96 13.35
C LYS A 24 -3.33 -0.10 13.86
N GLY A 25 -3.05 1.00 13.17
CA GLY A 25 -2.02 1.95 13.54
C GLY A 25 -2.10 3.23 12.72
N PRO A 26 -1.22 4.21 12.98
CA PRO A 26 -1.19 5.46 12.23
C PRO A 26 -0.94 5.19 10.74
N ARG A 27 -1.69 5.92 9.91
CA ARG A 27 -1.67 5.87 8.45
C ARG A 27 -1.42 7.27 7.91
N ASP A 28 -0.77 7.35 6.76
CA ASP A 28 -0.54 8.59 6.04
C ASP A 28 -1.88 9.13 5.52
N PRO A 29 -2.26 10.39 5.82
CA PRO A 29 -3.53 10.97 5.36
C PRO A 29 -3.67 11.03 3.85
N LEU A 30 -2.58 11.13 3.09
CA LEU A 30 -2.63 11.18 1.63
C LEU A 30 -2.78 9.77 1.04
N LEU A 31 -1.81 8.92 1.33
CA LEU A 31 -1.69 7.58 0.73
C LEU A 31 -2.62 6.53 1.38
N GLY A 32 -3.02 6.73 2.63
CA GLY A 32 -3.68 5.69 3.44
C GLY A 32 -2.73 4.61 3.96
N ALA A 33 -1.49 4.59 3.46
CA ALA A 33 -0.44 3.63 3.78
C ALA A 33 0.05 3.76 5.23
N PRO A 34 0.60 2.69 5.84
CA PRO A 34 1.22 2.78 7.15
C PRO A 34 2.39 3.78 7.16
N VAL A 35 2.47 4.60 8.21
CA VAL A 35 3.52 5.64 8.34
C VAL A 35 4.93 5.04 8.38
N ARG A 36 5.94 5.85 8.02
CA ARG A 36 7.33 5.43 8.02
C ARG A 36 7.97 5.56 9.42
N GLY A 37 8.86 4.61 9.74
CA GLY A 37 9.78 4.71 10.87
C GLY A 37 9.32 4.01 12.15
N ARG A 38 10.30 3.47 12.90
CA ARG A 38 10.06 2.68 14.12
C ARG A 38 9.39 3.50 15.24
N LYS A 39 9.87 4.73 15.48
CA LYS A 39 9.36 5.60 16.58
C LYS A 39 7.90 5.97 16.42
N ALA A 40 7.40 6.01 15.18
CA ALA A 40 6.02 6.34 14.86
C ALA A 40 5.09 5.11 14.88
N GLY A 41 5.58 3.93 15.28
CA GLY A 41 4.82 2.68 15.14
C GLY A 41 4.54 2.34 13.68
N GLY A 42 5.45 2.73 12.79
CA GLY A 42 5.30 2.59 11.35
C GLY A 42 5.24 1.15 10.87
N GLY A 43 4.87 0.96 9.60
CA GLY A 43 4.91 -0.35 8.95
C GLY A 43 6.33 -0.72 8.51
N ILE A 44 6.56 -2.02 8.31
CA ILE A 44 7.73 -2.50 7.57
C ILE A 44 7.43 -2.31 6.09
N LYS A 45 8.39 -1.73 5.36
CA LYS A 45 8.25 -1.53 3.93
C LYS A 45 8.43 -2.86 3.20
N TRP A 46 7.43 -3.25 2.42
CA TRP A 46 7.58 -4.26 1.40
C TRP A 46 8.24 -3.62 0.17
N GLY A 47 9.45 -4.03 -0.17
CA GLY A 47 10.21 -3.49 -1.29
C GLY A 47 10.04 -4.31 -2.56
N THR A 48 10.66 -3.81 -3.63
CA THR A 48 10.65 -4.47 -4.94
C THR A 48 11.35 -5.82 -4.90
N MET A 49 12.35 -5.98 -4.05
CA MET A 49 13.10 -7.24 -3.90
C MET A 49 12.24 -8.33 -3.26
N GLU A 50 11.53 -7.98 -2.18
CA GLU A 50 10.61 -8.88 -1.49
C GLU A 50 9.43 -9.25 -2.39
N TYR A 51 8.92 -8.29 -3.16
CA TYR A 51 7.88 -8.51 -4.16
C TYR A 51 8.33 -9.50 -5.24
N ASN A 52 9.50 -9.29 -5.83
CA ASN A 52 10.04 -10.17 -6.87
C ASN A 52 10.32 -11.58 -6.33
N ALA A 53 10.82 -11.70 -5.09
CA ALA A 53 11.03 -13.00 -4.46
C ALA A 53 9.71 -13.77 -4.28
N ALA A 54 8.65 -13.10 -3.80
CA ALA A 54 7.34 -13.73 -3.61
C ALA A 54 6.71 -14.17 -4.95
N ILE A 55 6.88 -13.38 -6.01
CA ILE A 55 6.44 -13.76 -7.37
C ILE A 55 7.23 -14.94 -7.90
N ALA A 56 8.55 -14.98 -7.71
CA ALA A 56 9.38 -16.11 -8.15
C ALA A 56 8.97 -17.42 -7.48
N HIS A 57 8.46 -17.37 -6.25
CA HIS A 57 7.86 -18.52 -5.56
C HIS A 57 6.43 -18.85 -6.00
N GLY A 58 5.81 -18.05 -6.86
CA GLY A 58 4.43 -18.24 -7.32
C GLY A 58 3.36 -17.89 -6.27
N ALA A 59 3.73 -17.16 -5.20
CA ALA A 59 2.83 -16.84 -4.09
C ALA A 59 1.98 -15.59 -4.38
N VAL A 60 1.12 -15.66 -5.41
CA VAL A 60 0.33 -14.51 -5.90
C VAL A 60 -0.63 -13.97 -4.84
N GLU A 61 -1.28 -14.84 -4.07
CA GLU A 61 -2.24 -14.38 -3.06
C GLU A 61 -1.54 -13.63 -1.92
N ILE A 62 -0.33 -14.04 -1.54
CA ILE A 62 0.48 -13.32 -0.55
C ILE A 62 0.84 -11.93 -1.09
N VAL A 63 1.22 -11.84 -2.36
CA VAL A 63 1.54 -10.56 -3.00
C VAL A 63 0.32 -9.64 -2.99
N ARG A 64 -0.87 -10.16 -3.32
CA ARG A 64 -2.13 -9.43 -3.28
C ARG A 64 -2.46 -8.96 -1.86
N GLU A 65 -2.43 -9.86 -0.88
CA GLU A 65 -2.73 -9.57 0.52
C GLU A 65 -1.79 -8.48 1.08
N ARG A 66 -0.48 -8.61 0.84
CA ARG A 66 0.53 -7.68 1.35
C ARG A 66 0.50 -6.32 0.67
N THR A 67 0.23 -6.27 -0.63
CA THR A 67 0.29 -5.01 -1.40
C THR A 67 -1.02 -4.24 -1.34
N ARG A 68 -2.16 -4.93 -1.27
CA ARG A 68 -3.49 -4.32 -1.40
C ARG A 68 -4.33 -4.45 -0.14
N ASP A 69 -4.63 -5.68 0.29
CA ASP A 69 -5.69 -5.91 1.28
C ASP A 69 -5.28 -5.44 2.68
N THR A 70 -4.02 -5.67 3.07
CA THR A 70 -3.47 -5.21 4.35
C THR A 70 -2.99 -3.76 4.32
N CYS A 71 -2.58 -3.28 3.13
CA CYS A 71 -2.10 -1.91 2.97
C CYS A 71 -3.29 -0.97 2.86
N ASP A 72 -3.90 -0.84 1.67
CA ASP A 72 -4.79 0.27 1.34
C ASP A 72 -6.00 -0.12 0.47
N PRO A 73 -6.93 -0.96 0.95
CA PRO A 73 -8.14 -1.27 0.19
C PRO A 73 -9.10 -0.08 0.18
N VAL A 74 -9.61 0.27 -1.01
CA VAL A 74 -10.63 1.31 -1.20
C VAL A 74 -11.69 0.82 -2.18
N GLU A 75 -12.95 1.10 -1.88
CA GLU A 75 -14.06 0.87 -2.82
C GLU A 75 -14.34 2.15 -3.61
N SER A 76 -14.15 2.09 -4.92
CA SER A 76 -14.49 3.18 -5.85
C SER A 76 -15.51 2.74 -6.89
N LEU A 77 -16.25 3.73 -7.38
CA LEU A 77 -17.26 3.55 -8.42
C LEU A 77 -16.70 3.96 -9.77
N TYR A 78 -16.82 3.09 -10.77
CA TYR A 78 -16.35 3.35 -12.13
C TYR A 78 -17.49 3.18 -13.16
N CYS A 79 -17.61 4.09 -14.14
CA CYS A 79 -18.51 3.88 -15.30
C CYS A 79 -17.83 2.91 -16.28
N PRO A 80 -18.49 1.84 -16.74
CA PRO A 80 -17.91 0.90 -17.72
C PRO A 80 -17.66 1.54 -19.09
N HIS A 81 -18.37 2.64 -19.40
CA HIS A 81 -18.26 3.31 -20.70
C HIS A 81 -17.26 4.48 -20.67
N CYS A 82 -17.34 5.36 -19.66
CA CYS A 82 -16.46 6.53 -19.52
C CYS A 82 -15.15 6.21 -18.82
N LEU A 83 -15.12 5.18 -17.96
CA LEU A 83 -13.92 4.66 -17.31
C LEU A 83 -13.20 5.70 -16.44
N ILE A 84 -13.97 6.66 -15.96
CA ILE A 84 -13.59 7.71 -15.01
C ILE A 84 -14.22 7.34 -13.66
N PRO A 85 -13.51 7.49 -12.53
CA PRO A 85 -14.08 7.31 -11.20
C PRO A 85 -15.17 8.36 -10.95
N SER A 86 -16.32 7.93 -10.40
CA SER A 86 -17.42 8.84 -10.06
C SER A 86 -17.78 8.74 -8.57
N PRO A 87 -18.05 9.85 -7.88
CA PRO A 87 -18.45 9.81 -6.48
C PRO A 87 -19.87 9.25 -6.28
N THR A 88 -20.71 9.32 -7.31
CA THR A 88 -22.10 8.86 -7.30
C THR A 88 -22.29 7.60 -8.13
N SER A 89 -23.39 6.86 -7.88
CA SER A 89 -23.77 5.66 -8.64
C SER A 89 -24.14 5.94 -10.11
N VAL A 90 -24.27 7.22 -10.45
CA VAL A 90 -24.54 7.72 -11.81
C VAL A 90 -23.34 8.55 -12.25
N CYS A 91 -22.82 8.25 -13.42
CA CYS A 91 -21.71 9.00 -13.99
C CYS A 91 -22.15 10.36 -14.53
N ALA A 92 -21.33 11.38 -14.31
CA ALA A 92 -21.58 12.73 -14.84
C ALA A 92 -21.51 12.81 -16.38
N ALA A 93 -20.69 11.96 -17.03
CA ALA A 93 -20.47 11.99 -18.47
C ALA A 93 -21.41 11.05 -19.24
N CYS A 94 -21.48 9.76 -18.87
CA CYS A 94 -22.31 8.75 -19.57
C CYS A 94 -23.77 8.73 -19.11
N ARG A 95 -24.11 9.33 -17.95
CA ARG A 95 -25.37 9.09 -17.18
C ARG A 95 -25.70 7.59 -16.95
N GLY A 96 -24.74 6.70 -17.21
CA GLY A 96 -24.86 5.27 -17.02
C GLY A 96 -24.66 4.86 -15.56
N ARG A 97 -25.03 3.61 -15.25
CA ARG A 97 -24.80 2.99 -13.95
C ARG A 97 -23.31 2.69 -13.76
N CYS A 98 -22.79 3.08 -12.60
CA CYS A 98 -21.41 2.79 -12.21
C CYS A 98 -21.33 1.47 -11.43
N GLN A 99 -20.24 0.73 -11.62
CA GLN A 99 -19.95 -0.51 -10.90
C GLN A 99 -18.99 -0.22 -9.74
N ARG A 100 -19.17 -0.93 -8.62
CA ARG A 100 -18.26 -0.87 -7.47
C ARG A 100 -17.08 -1.79 -7.74
N ILE A 101 -15.88 -1.26 -7.58
CA ILE A 101 -14.64 -1.99 -7.73
C ILE A 101 -13.78 -1.68 -6.53
N GLU A 102 -13.27 -2.72 -5.91
CA GLU A 102 -12.22 -2.57 -4.93
C GLU A 102 -10.90 -2.29 -5.67
N THR A 103 -10.22 -1.21 -5.32
CA THR A 103 -8.90 -0.83 -5.82
C THR A 103 -8.01 -0.42 -4.65
N SER A 104 -6.76 -0.03 -4.92
CA SER A 104 -5.89 0.52 -3.87
C SER A 104 -5.91 2.04 -3.88
N ARG A 105 -5.86 2.67 -2.70
CA ARG A 105 -5.84 4.14 -2.59
C ARG A 105 -4.71 4.79 -3.40
N ALA A 106 -3.55 4.13 -3.45
CA ALA A 106 -2.40 4.58 -4.23
C ALA A 106 -2.73 4.65 -5.74
N THR A 107 -3.49 3.69 -6.27
CA THR A 107 -3.90 3.72 -7.69
C THR A 107 -4.88 4.84 -7.99
N GLU A 108 -5.82 5.14 -7.10
CA GLU A 108 -6.73 6.28 -7.25
C GLU A 108 -5.98 7.61 -7.25
N LEU A 109 -5.02 7.78 -6.34
CA LEU A 109 -4.20 8.97 -6.29
C LEU A 109 -3.38 9.14 -7.57
N MET A 110 -2.75 8.07 -8.05
CA MET A 110 -1.98 8.07 -9.30
C MET A 110 -2.86 8.47 -10.50
N LEU A 111 -4.09 7.94 -10.59
CA LEU A 111 -5.02 8.31 -11.66
C LEU A 111 -5.40 9.79 -11.60
N ASN A 112 -5.58 10.34 -10.39
CA ASN A 112 -5.87 11.77 -10.22
C ASN A 112 -4.68 12.65 -10.60
N GLU A 113 -3.45 12.26 -10.22
CA GLU A 113 -2.24 12.99 -10.58
C GLU A 113 -2.00 13.00 -12.09
N LEU A 114 -2.20 11.86 -12.77
CA LEU A 114 -2.13 11.77 -14.23
C LEU A 114 -3.20 12.63 -14.91
N ALA A 115 -4.43 12.63 -14.39
CA ALA A 115 -5.50 13.49 -14.90
C ALA A 115 -5.16 14.98 -14.75
N CYS A 116 -4.54 15.38 -13.64
CA CYS A 116 -4.05 16.75 -13.44
C CYS A 116 -2.95 17.14 -14.43
N GLN A 117 -2.17 16.18 -14.93
CA GLN A 117 -1.15 16.38 -15.97
C GLN A 117 -1.73 16.35 -17.40
N GLY A 118 -3.04 16.14 -17.56
CA GLY A 118 -3.68 16.04 -18.87
C GLY A 118 -3.53 14.66 -19.54
N VAL A 119 -3.08 13.64 -18.79
CA VAL A 119 -2.99 12.26 -19.27
C VAL A 119 -4.24 11.48 -18.83
N CYS A 120 -5.08 11.10 -19.79
CA CYS A 120 -6.26 10.28 -19.53
C CYS A 120 -5.88 8.79 -19.47
N ALA A 121 -5.76 8.24 -18.27
CA ALA A 121 -5.64 6.79 -18.07
C ALA A 121 -7.03 6.13 -18.15
N ARG A 122 -7.19 5.19 -19.08
CA ARG A 122 -8.44 4.47 -19.32
C ARG A 122 -8.33 3.04 -18.80
N LEU A 123 -9.05 2.70 -17.75
CA LEU A 123 -9.14 1.33 -17.24
C LEU A 123 -10.07 0.51 -18.14
N THR A 124 -9.85 -0.79 -18.26
CA THR A 124 -10.81 -1.71 -18.92
C THR A 124 -11.29 -2.70 -17.89
N LEU A 125 -12.62 -2.85 -17.79
CA LEU A 125 -13.26 -3.79 -16.91
C LEU A 125 -13.59 -5.01 -17.76
N THR A 126 -12.81 -6.09 -17.58
CA THR A 126 -13.05 -7.40 -18.20
C THR A 126 -13.84 -8.29 -17.26
#